data_AF-A0A967ZBJ4-F1
#
_entry.id   AF-A0A967ZBJ4-F1
#
_cell.length_a   1.000
_cell.length_b   1.000
_cell.length_c   1.000
_cell.angle_alpha   90.00
_cell.angle_beta   90.00
_cell.angle_gamma   90.00
#
_symmetry.space_group_name_H-M   'P 1'
#
loop_
_entity.id
_entity.type
_entity.pdbx_description
1 polymer ?
#
loop_
_entity_poly.entity_id
_entity_poly.type
_entity_poly.pdbx_seq_one_letter_code
_entity_poly.pdbx_strand_id
1 'polypeptide(L)'
;MEQLQQRIDAWLWPETLPTAALERIPRIVGRYVFGMGRELASGELKLRAMSLVYTTMLAVVPLLALSFSVLKGFGFHRRMEPLLLSFLMPLGPRAEELTENIIGFVDNISGSTLAGVGLGLLLYSALSMAQKFEDSFNFVWRVDRPRSFGRRFSEYLSVLLVGPMIMMIAMGMTATVASTSFVEYLQRVEPLGSLIVLLTQSMPYLLVIGAFSFLYAFIP
;
A
#
# COMPACT_ATOMS: atom_id res chain seq x y z
N MET A 1 40.65 -8.11 19.86
CA MET A 1 39.35 -8.57 19.28
C MET A 1 39.55 -9.64 18.21
N GLU A 2 40.59 -9.56 17.37
CA GLU A 2 40.84 -10.49 16.27
C GLU A 2 40.98 -11.98 16.67
N GLN A 3 41.65 -12.28 17.79
CA GLN A 3 41.78 -13.67 18.27
C GLN A 3 40.43 -14.31 18.66
N LEU A 4 39.47 -13.51 19.12
CA LEU A 4 38.15 -13.99 19.52
C LEU A 4 37.26 -14.24 18.30
N GLN A 5 37.39 -13.40 17.27
CA GLN A 5 36.77 -13.61 15.96
C GLN A 5 37.30 -14.87 15.27
N GLN A 6 38.63 -15.08 15.25
CA GLN A 6 39.22 -16.29 14.66
C GLN A 6 38.77 -17.59 15.35
N ARG A 7 38.61 -17.58 16.68
CA ARG A 7 38.09 -18.75 17.42
C ARG A 7 36.62 -19.02 17.12
N ILE A 8 35.81 -17.97 16.97
CA ILE A 8 34.41 -18.09 16.59
C ILE A 8 34.29 -18.61 15.15
N ASP A 9 35.09 -18.08 14.23
CA ASP A 9 35.09 -18.50 12.82
C ASP A 9 35.56 -19.96 12.66
N ALA A 10 36.62 -20.37 13.36
CA ALA A 10 37.09 -21.76 13.33
C ALA A 10 36.05 -22.76 13.88
N TRP A 11 35.27 -22.34 14.88
CA TRP A 11 34.24 -23.20 15.49
C TRP A 11 32.95 -23.26 14.66
N LEU A 12 32.57 -22.14 14.04
CA LEU A 12 31.37 -22.03 13.23
C LEU A 12 31.56 -22.61 11.83
N TRP A 13 32.73 -22.51 11.18
CA TRP A 13 32.98 -23.05 9.82
C TRP A 13 34.03 -24.17 9.77
N PRO A 14 33.84 -25.32 10.46
CA PRO A 14 34.73 -26.47 10.30
C PRO A 14 34.63 -27.09 8.90
N GLU A 15 35.75 -27.66 8.42
CA GLU A 15 35.85 -28.34 7.12
C GLU A 15 34.96 -29.60 7.01
N THR A 16 34.60 -30.21 8.14
CA THR A 16 33.68 -31.37 8.20
C THR A 16 32.57 -31.14 9.22
N LEU A 17 31.32 -31.45 8.82
CA LEU A 17 30.16 -31.34 9.70
C LEU A 17 30.07 -32.59 10.61
N PRO A 18 29.77 -32.44 11.91
CA PRO A 18 29.57 -33.58 12.81
C PRO A 18 28.41 -34.47 12.33
N THR A 19 28.59 -35.79 12.40
CA THR A 19 27.58 -36.79 12.01
C THR A 19 26.44 -36.92 13.02
N ALA A 20 26.68 -36.60 14.30
CA ALA A 20 25.66 -36.61 15.35
C ALA A 20 24.69 -35.43 15.24
N ALA A 21 23.39 -35.71 15.16
CA ALA A 21 22.34 -34.69 15.05
C ALA A 21 22.33 -33.69 16.22
N LEU A 22 22.70 -34.15 17.42
CA LEU A 22 22.72 -33.35 18.66
C LEU A 22 23.76 -32.22 18.61
N GLU A 23 24.90 -32.44 17.95
CA GLU A 23 25.96 -31.43 17.81
C GLU A 23 25.79 -30.55 16.57
N ARG A 24 25.02 -31.02 15.59
CA ARG A 24 24.80 -30.33 14.31
C ARG A 24 23.84 -29.15 14.44
N ILE A 25 22.73 -29.32 15.17
CA ILE A 25 21.70 -28.28 15.36
C ILE A 25 22.24 -26.98 15.97
N PRO A 26 22.94 -26.99 17.13
CA PRO A 26 23.41 -25.75 17.76
C PRO A 26 24.43 -25.00 16.89
N ARG A 27 25.25 -25.71 16.10
CA ARG A 27 26.21 -25.09 15.17
C ARG A 27 25.51 -24.45 13.96
N ILE A 28 24.49 -25.12 13.40
CA ILE A 28 23.69 -24.54 12.31
C ILE A 28 23.00 -23.25 12.79
N VAL A 29 22.36 -23.30 13.96
CA VAL A 29 21.73 -22.12 14.56
C VAL A 29 22.77 -21.03 14.81
N GLY A 30 23.93 -21.38 15.37
CA GLY A 30 25.04 -20.45 15.59
C GLY A 30 25.53 -19.77 14.30
N ARG A 31 25.64 -20.52 13.19
CA ARG A 31 26.01 -19.96 11.87
C ARG A 31 25.00 -18.93 11.37
N TYR A 32 23.71 -19.25 11.46
CA TYR A 32 22.66 -18.32 11.03
C TYR A 32 22.62 -17.08 11.92
N VAL A 33 22.69 -17.24 13.24
CA VAL A 33 22.67 -16.14 14.20
C VAL A 33 23.89 -15.24 14.02
N PHE A 34 25.09 -15.80 13.88
CA PHE A 34 26.29 -15.02 13.64
C PHE A 34 26.28 -14.33 12.27
N GLY A 35 25.86 -15.04 11.21
CA GLY A 35 25.70 -14.48 9.87
C GLY A 35 24.76 -13.29 9.86
N MET A 36 23.59 -13.44 10.48
CA MET A 36 22.58 -12.39 10.63
C MET A 36 23.09 -11.22 11.49
N GLY A 37 23.80 -11.50 12.59
CA GLY A 37 24.41 -10.47 13.44
C GLY A 37 25.47 -9.65 12.70
N ARG A 38 26.32 -10.31 11.90
CA ARG A 38 27.32 -9.64 11.06
C ARG A 38 26.67 -8.79 9.96
N GLU A 39 25.61 -9.29 9.35
CA GLU A 39 24.88 -8.60 8.28
C GLU A 39 24.11 -7.39 8.83
N LEU A 40 23.52 -7.49 10.01
CA LEU A 40 22.97 -6.35 10.76
C LEU A 40 24.04 -5.31 11.13
N ALA A 41 25.23 -5.76 11.54
CA ALA A 41 26.35 -4.87 11.90
C ALA A 41 27.01 -4.20 10.68
N SER A 42 26.90 -4.78 9.48
CA SER A 42 27.45 -4.22 8.24
C SER A 42 26.83 -2.87 7.83
N GLY A 43 25.64 -2.54 8.35
CA GLY A 43 24.97 -1.27 8.13
C GLY A 43 24.20 -1.15 6.81
N GLU A 44 24.41 -2.04 5.84
CA GLU A 44 23.72 -2.00 4.53
C GLU A 44 22.20 -2.20 4.67
N LEU A 45 21.78 -3.12 5.55
CA LEU A 45 20.35 -3.29 5.88
C LEU A 45 19.75 -2.02 6.49
N LYS A 46 20.51 -1.35 7.36
CA LYS A 46 20.08 -0.11 8.03
C LYS A 46 19.92 1.02 7.03
N LEU A 47 20.85 1.17 6.07
CA LEU A 47 20.76 2.16 5.00
C LEU A 47 19.52 1.94 4.11
N ARG A 48 19.24 0.69 3.76
CA ARG A 48 18.04 0.32 2.98
C ARG A 48 16.75 0.59 3.74
N ALA A 49 16.70 0.21 5.02
CA ALA A 49 15.56 0.50 5.89
C ALA A 49 15.31 2.01 6.00
N MET A 50 16.34 2.84 6.20
CA MET A 50 16.21 4.30 6.24
C MET A 50 15.73 4.86 4.89
N SER A 51 16.25 4.35 3.77
CA SER A 51 15.79 4.74 2.42
C SER A 51 14.31 4.44 2.20
N LEU A 52 13.84 3.26 2.63
CA LEU A 52 12.43 2.86 2.56
C LEU A 52 11.53 3.76 3.41
N VAL A 53 11.94 4.05 4.66
CA VAL A 53 11.21 4.98 5.54
C VAL A 53 11.13 6.37 4.93
N TYR A 54 12.25 6.91 4.46
CA TYR A 54 12.30 8.22 3.81
C TYR A 54 11.41 8.28 2.57
N THR A 55 11.44 7.24 1.73
CA THR A 55 10.62 7.16 0.52
C THR A 55 9.13 7.12 0.88
N THR A 56 8.77 6.36 1.92
CA THR A 56 7.40 6.32 2.44
C THR A 56 6.96 7.70 2.92
N MET A 57 7.78 8.41 3.69
CA MET A 57 7.47 9.76 4.15
C MET A 57 7.28 10.73 2.99
N LEU A 58 8.12 10.65 1.96
CA LEU A 58 7.97 11.47 0.76
C LEU A 58 6.69 11.13 -0.02
N ALA A 59 6.30 9.84 -0.08
CA ALA A 59 5.10 9.39 -0.76
C ALA A 59 3.78 9.85 -0.07
N VAL A 60 3.84 10.22 1.21
CA VAL A 60 2.67 10.79 1.92
C VAL A 60 2.25 12.14 1.33
N VAL A 61 3.19 12.96 0.84
CA VAL A 61 2.89 14.29 0.29
C VAL A 61 1.93 14.23 -0.92
N PRO A 62 2.21 13.48 -2.00
CA PRO A 62 1.27 13.37 -3.11
C PRO A 62 -0.03 12.66 -2.73
N LEU A 63 -0.01 11.74 -1.76
CA LEU A 63 -1.22 11.11 -1.23
C LEU A 63 -2.15 12.13 -0.57
N LEU A 64 -1.60 13.03 0.26
CA LEU A 64 -2.35 14.11 0.88
C LEU A 64 -2.88 15.09 -0.17
N ALA A 65 -2.06 15.45 -1.17
CA ALA A 65 -2.49 16.34 -2.25
C ALA A 65 -3.68 15.75 -3.05
N LEU A 66 -3.61 14.46 -3.39
CA LEU A 66 -4.69 13.76 -4.08
C LEU A 66 -5.95 13.66 -3.20
N SER A 67 -5.80 13.28 -1.93
CA SER A 67 -6.91 13.18 -0.97
C SER A 67 -7.62 14.52 -0.80
N PHE A 68 -6.84 15.60 -0.68
CA PHE A 68 -7.37 16.97 -0.60
C PHE A 68 -8.10 17.38 -1.88
N SER A 69 -7.53 17.07 -3.05
CA SER A 69 -8.17 17.35 -4.34
C SER A 69 -9.51 16.61 -4.48
N VAL A 70 -9.58 15.34 -4.08
CA VAL A 70 -10.82 14.54 -4.06
C VAL A 70 -11.85 15.17 -3.11
N LEU A 71 -11.44 15.53 -1.89
CA LEU A 71 -12.30 16.18 -0.90
C LEU A 71 -12.85 17.51 -1.43
N LYS A 72 -12.00 18.29 -2.12
CA LYS A 72 -12.43 19.51 -2.80
C LYS A 72 -13.40 19.22 -3.94
N GLY A 73 -13.13 18.20 -4.76
CA GLY A 73 -14.00 17.78 -5.87
C GLY A 73 -15.40 17.37 -5.43
N PHE A 74 -15.53 16.78 -4.24
CA PHE A 74 -16.82 16.47 -3.62
C PHE A 74 -17.49 17.65 -2.88
N GLY A 75 -16.88 18.84 -2.87
CA GLY A 75 -17.42 20.02 -2.21
C GLY A 75 -17.36 19.99 -0.68
N PHE A 76 -16.61 19.05 -0.08
CA PHE A 76 -16.53 18.89 1.38
C PHE A 76 -15.89 20.09 2.09
N HIS A 77 -15.05 20.87 1.39
CA HIS A 77 -14.45 22.09 1.94
C HIS A 77 -15.49 23.11 2.43
N ARG A 78 -16.66 23.21 1.76
CA ARG A 78 -17.77 24.09 2.21
C ARG A 78 -18.52 23.54 3.41
N ARG A 79 -18.60 22.21 3.54
CA ARG A 79 -19.19 21.57 4.72
C ARG A 79 -18.29 21.66 5.95
N MET A 80 -17.00 21.93 5.75
CA MET A 80 -16.01 22.14 6.81
C MET A 80 -16.01 23.58 7.34
N GLU A 81 -16.67 24.52 6.65
CA GLU A 81 -16.74 25.94 7.04
C GLU A 81 -17.18 26.16 8.49
N PRO A 82 -18.27 25.54 9.01
CA PRO A 82 -18.69 25.75 10.40
C PRO A 82 -17.68 25.18 11.39
N LEU A 83 -17.02 24.09 11.01
CA LEU A 83 -15.97 23.43 11.79
C LEU A 83 -14.73 24.33 11.88
N LEU A 84 -14.30 24.88 10.74
CA LEU A 84 -13.16 25.78 10.64
C LEU A 84 -13.43 27.10 11.39
N LEU A 85 -14.64 27.64 11.25
CA LEU A 85 -15.08 28.82 12.00
C LEU A 85 -15.09 28.55 13.51
N SER A 86 -15.64 27.42 13.96
CA SER A 86 -15.65 27.06 15.38
C SER A 86 -14.24 26.88 15.96
N PHE A 87 -13.30 26.41 15.15
CA PHE A 87 -11.91 26.22 15.53
C PHE A 87 -11.15 27.55 15.62
N LEU A 88 -11.48 28.51 14.75
CA LEU A 88 -10.85 29.84 14.71
C LEU A 88 -11.56 30.85 15.62
N MET A 89 -12.78 30.59 16.08
CA MET A 89 -13.55 31.44 16.99
C MET A 89 -12.77 31.93 18.24
N PRO A 90 -11.88 31.11 18.87
CA PRO A 90 -11.04 31.57 19.98
C PRO A 90 -10.04 32.68 19.63
N LEU A 91 -9.77 32.91 18.34
CA LEU A 91 -8.88 33.98 17.85
C LEU A 91 -9.54 35.37 17.85
N GLY A 92 -10.83 35.44 18.22
CA GLY A 92 -11.58 36.70 18.37
C GLY A 92 -12.29 37.15 17.08
N PRO A 93 -12.57 38.46 16.93
CA PRO A 93 -13.48 38.98 15.89
C PRO A 93 -12.96 38.81 14.45
N ARG A 94 -11.70 38.45 14.25
CA ARG A 94 -11.12 38.15 12.93
C ARG A 94 -11.32 36.70 12.48
N ALA A 95 -11.98 35.87 13.29
CA ALA A 95 -12.18 34.46 12.97
C ALA A 95 -13.02 34.25 11.70
N GLU A 96 -14.06 35.06 11.49
CA GLU A 96 -14.91 35.01 10.29
C GLU A 96 -14.12 35.39 9.03
N GLU A 97 -13.45 36.54 9.05
CA GLU A 97 -12.61 37.02 7.94
C GLU A 97 -11.50 36.01 7.59
N LEU A 98 -10.87 35.42 8.61
CA LEU A 98 -9.83 34.40 8.40
C LEU A 98 -10.40 33.11 7.81
N THR A 99 -11.60 32.70 8.22
CA THR A 99 -12.30 31.52 7.69
C THR A 99 -12.65 31.72 6.22
N GLU A 100 -13.25 32.86 5.87
CA GLU A 100 -13.59 33.20 4.48
C GLU A 100 -12.34 33.26 3.59
N ASN A 101 -11.25 33.86 4.07
CA ASN A 101 -9.99 33.92 3.34
C ASN A 101 -9.40 32.51 3.08
N ILE A 102 -9.45 31.61 4.08
CA ILE A 102 -8.97 30.23 3.92
C ILE A 102 -9.83 29.47 2.92
N ILE A 103 -11.16 29.58 3.01
CA ILE A 103 -12.08 28.90 2.08
C ILE A 103 -11.93 29.46 0.67
N GLY A 104 -11.87 30.77 0.51
CA GLY A 104 -11.66 31.42 -0.79
C GLY A 104 -10.32 31.04 -1.42
N PHE A 105 -9.26 30.91 -0.62
CA PHE A 105 -7.98 30.40 -1.10
C PHE A 105 -8.09 28.95 -1.58
N VAL A 106 -8.72 28.09 -0.79
CA VAL A 106 -8.98 26.70 -1.17
C VAL A 106 -9.79 26.63 -2.45
N ASP A 107 -10.81 27.48 -2.63
CA ASP A 107 -11.66 27.54 -3.83
C ASP A 107 -10.91 28.01 -5.08
N ASN A 108 -9.98 28.95 -4.95
CA ASN A 108 -9.17 29.43 -6.05
C ASN A 108 -8.11 28.43 -6.56
N ILE A 109 -7.65 27.48 -5.73
CA ILE A 109 -6.72 26.43 -6.19
C ILE A 109 -7.45 25.51 -7.17
N SER A 110 -7.08 25.47 -8.45
CA SER A 110 -7.70 24.56 -9.42
C SER A 110 -7.61 23.09 -8.95
N GLY A 111 -8.76 22.53 -8.53
CA GLY A 111 -8.81 21.17 -7.98
C GLY A 111 -8.32 20.12 -8.99
N SER A 112 -8.55 20.38 -10.28
CA SER A 112 -8.13 19.53 -11.40
C SER A 112 -6.62 19.51 -11.64
N THR A 113 -5.93 20.65 -11.53
CA THR A 113 -4.46 20.69 -11.70
C THR A 113 -3.78 20.05 -10.50
N LEU A 114 -4.26 20.30 -9.29
CA LEU A 114 -3.80 19.63 -8.08
C LEU A 114 -4.06 18.12 -8.13
N ALA A 115 -5.21 17.68 -8.66
CA ALA A 115 -5.53 16.27 -8.89
C ALA A 115 -4.53 15.64 -9.85
N GLY A 116 -4.30 16.26 -11.02
CA GLY A 116 -3.45 15.71 -12.08
C GLY A 116 -1.99 15.61 -11.65
N VAL A 117 -1.44 16.70 -11.07
CA VAL A 117 -0.06 16.71 -10.57
C VAL A 117 0.09 15.77 -9.37
N GLY A 118 -0.86 15.80 -8.43
CA GLY A 118 -0.88 14.91 -7.27
C GLY A 118 -0.93 13.45 -7.67
N LEU A 119 -1.78 13.08 -8.64
CA LEU A 119 -1.87 11.72 -9.17
C LEU A 119 -0.59 11.29 -9.87
N GLY A 120 -0.01 12.15 -10.72
CA GLY A 120 1.26 11.85 -11.40
C GLY A 120 2.40 11.61 -10.41
N LEU A 121 2.53 12.47 -9.41
CA LEU A 121 3.52 12.31 -8.34
C LEU A 121 3.23 11.08 -7.47
N LEU A 122 1.98 10.79 -7.16
CA LEU A 122 1.60 9.60 -6.39
C LEU A 122 2.00 8.32 -7.13
N LEU A 123 1.67 8.23 -8.42
CA LEU A 123 2.04 7.09 -9.25
C LEU A 123 3.56 6.94 -9.30
N TYR A 124 4.29 8.04 -9.53
CA TYR A 124 5.75 8.04 -9.50
C TYR A 124 6.30 7.56 -8.14
N SER A 125 5.80 8.09 -7.03
CA SER A 125 6.22 7.71 -5.68
C SER A 125 5.92 6.25 -5.36
N ALA A 126 4.71 5.77 -5.68
CA ALA A 126 4.31 4.39 -5.46
C ALA A 126 5.20 3.40 -6.24
N LEU A 127 5.50 3.72 -7.50
CA LEU A 127 6.39 2.92 -8.34
C LEU A 127 7.83 2.94 -7.82
N SER A 128 8.37 4.10 -7.46
CA SER A 128 9.70 4.23 -6.87
C SER A 128 9.82 3.44 -5.57
N MET A 129 8.77 3.46 -4.74
CA MET A 129 8.72 2.72 -3.49
C MET A 129 8.68 1.21 -3.72
N ALA A 130 7.84 0.73 -4.65
CA ALA A 130 7.78 -0.69 -5.02
C ALA A 130 9.14 -1.23 -5.50
N GLN A 131 9.86 -0.45 -6.32
CA GLN A 131 11.21 -0.79 -6.77
C GLN A 131 12.19 -0.89 -5.60
N LYS A 132 12.20 0.08 -4.68
CA LYS A 132 13.08 0.06 -3.51
C LYS A 132 12.78 -1.10 -2.57
N PHE A 133 11.51 -1.49 -2.42
CA PHE A 133 11.13 -2.70 -1.70
C PHE A 133 11.77 -3.90 -2.37
N GLU A 134 11.51 -4.12 -3.65
CA GLU A 134 12.02 -5.27 -4.37
C GLU A 134 13.56 -5.33 -4.38
N ASP A 135 14.25 -4.22 -4.56
CA ASP A 135 15.71 -4.17 -4.51
C ASP A 135 16.26 -4.46 -3.11
N SER A 136 15.53 -4.08 -2.07
CA SER A 136 15.89 -4.42 -0.68
C SER A 136 15.65 -5.89 -0.37
N PHE A 137 14.55 -6.47 -0.87
CA PHE A 137 14.27 -7.90 -0.77
C PHE A 137 15.30 -8.72 -1.57
N ASN A 138 15.57 -8.36 -2.83
CA ASN A 138 16.57 -9.04 -3.66
C ASN A 138 17.96 -9.01 -3.00
N PHE A 139 18.30 -7.90 -2.33
CA PHE A 139 19.52 -7.81 -1.56
C PHE A 139 19.53 -8.75 -0.35
N VAL A 140 18.49 -8.75 0.49
CA VAL A 140 18.39 -9.62 1.68
C VAL A 140 18.41 -11.10 1.30
N TRP A 141 17.70 -11.48 0.23
CA TRP A 141 17.65 -12.85 -0.27
C TRP A 141 18.78 -13.22 -1.24
N ARG A 142 19.70 -12.29 -1.53
CA ARG A 142 20.85 -12.47 -2.43
C ARG A 142 20.45 -13.05 -3.80
N VAL A 143 19.42 -12.47 -4.40
CA VAL A 143 18.91 -12.89 -5.71
C VAL A 143 19.84 -12.36 -6.82
N ASP A 144 20.56 -13.25 -7.50
CA ASP A 144 21.55 -12.90 -8.52
C ASP A 144 20.95 -12.37 -9.84
N ARG A 145 19.68 -12.69 -10.14
CA ARG A 145 19.00 -12.26 -11.38
C ARG A 145 17.65 -11.63 -11.07
N PRO A 146 17.60 -10.31 -10.85
CA PRO A 146 16.33 -9.59 -10.73
C PRO A 146 15.53 -9.68 -12.03
N ARG A 147 14.19 -9.72 -11.92
CA ARG A 147 13.26 -9.59 -13.07
C ARG A 147 13.44 -8.22 -13.74
N SER A 148 13.05 -8.11 -15.02
CA SER A 148 13.20 -6.85 -15.76
C SER A 148 12.29 -5.74 -15.20
N PHE A 149 12.81 -4.51 -15.16
CA PHE A 149 12.13 -3.33 -14.63
C PHE A 149 10.76 -3.08 -15.27
N GLY A 150 10.65 -3.21 -16.60
CA GLY A 150 9.40 -2.97 -17.33
C GLY A 150 8.30 -3.98 -16.99
N ARG A 151 8.65 -5.24 -16.75
CA ARG A 151 7.69 -6.28 -16.35
C ARG A 151 7.14 -6.00 -14.95
N ARG A 152 8.04 -5.71 -14.00
CA ARG A 152 7.71 -5.28 -12.64
C ARG A 152 6.82 -4.04 -12.63
N PHE A 153 7.16 -3.05 -13.43
CA PHE A 153 6.38 -1.81 -13.59
C PHE A 153 4.95 -2.09 -14.02
N SER A 154 4.76 -2.91 -15.06
CA SER A 154 3.42 -3.25 -15.55
C SER A 154 2.63 -4.07 -14.54
N GLU A 155 3.27 -5.03 -13.86
CA GLU A 155 2.66 -5.86 -12.83
C GLU A 155 2.17 -5.01 -11.64
N TYR A 156 3.05 -4.16 -11.08
CA TYR A 156 2.70 -3.29 -9.94
C TYR A 156 1.67 -2.21 -10.29
N LEU A 157 1.80 -1.56 -11.45
CA LEU A 157 0.85 -0.54 -11.88
C LEU A 157 -0.54 -1.14 -12.14
N SER A 158 -0.59 -2.35 -12.73
CA SER A 158 -1.85 -3.05 -12.95
C SER A 158 -2.54 -3.35 -11.63
N VAL A 159 -1.83 -3.88 -10.64
CA VAL A 159 -2.40 -4.14 -9.31
C VAL A 159 -2.87 -2.85 -8.64
N LEU A 160 -2.06 -1.80 -8.66
CA LEU A 160 -2.34 -0.52 -8.00
C LEU A 160 -3.59 0.17 -8.59
N LEU A 161 -3.81 0.07 -9.90
CA LEU A 161 -4.96 0.68 -10.57
C LEU A 161 -6.19 -0.23 -10.60
N VAL A 162 -6.00 -1.50 -10.95
CA VAL A 162 -7.10 -2.46 -11.15
C VAL A 162 -7.71 -2.88 -9.82
N GLY A 163 -6.89 -3.06 -8.76
CA GLY A 163 -7.37 -3.49 -7.44
C GLY A 163 -8.46 -2.58 -6.87
N PRO A 164 -8.19 -1.27 -6.67
CA PRO A 164 -9.19 -0.32 -6.18
C PRO A 164 -10.40 -0.19 -7.12
N MET A 165 -10.18 -0.26 -8.44
CA MET A 165 -11.27 -0.19 -9.42
C MET A 165 -12.23 -1.37 -9.27
N ILE A 166 -11.72 -2.60 -9.13
CA ILE A 166 -12.55 -3.78 -8.87
C ILE A 166 -13.30 -3.63 -7.54
N MET A 167 -12.65 -3.11 -6.50
CA MET A 167 -13.30 -2.87 -5.20
C MET A 167 -14.44 -1.85 -5.30
N MET A 168 -14.25 -0.74 -6.02
CA MET A 168 -15.31 0.24 -6.26
C MET A 168 -16.48 -0.37 -7.06
N ILE A 169 -16.18 -1.16 -8.07
CA ILE A 169 -17.18 -1.87 -8.88
C ILE A 169 -17.96 -2.87 -8.01
N ALA A 170 -17.27 -3.65 -7.18
CA ALA A 170 -17.89 -4.60 -6.26
C ALA A 170 -18.76 -3.89 -5.20
N MET A 171 -18.29 -2.76 -4.65
CA MET A 171 -19.08 -1.93 -3.72
C MET A 171 -20.30 -1.32 -4.39
N GLY A 172 -20.16 -0.78 -5.60
CA GLY A 172 -21.27 -0.23 -6.39
C GLY A 172 -22.33 -1.29 -6.71
N MET A 173 -21.90 -2.49 -7.10
CA MET A 173 -22.80 -3.63 -7.28
C MET A 173 -23.48 -4.04 -5.98
N THR A 174 -22.73 -4.15 -4.89
CA THR A 174 -23.30 -4.49 -3.57
C THR A 174 -24.34 -3.47 -3.14
N ALA A 175 -24.06 -2.18 -3.32
CA ALA A 175 -25.00 -1.09 -3.02
C ALA A 175 -26.26 -1.14 -3.91
N THR A 176 -26.10 -1.49 -5.20
CA THR A 176 -27.23 -1.64 -6.13
C THR A 176 -28.10 -2.84 -5.75
N VAL A 177 -27.49 -3.97 -5.41
CA VAL A 177 -28.20 -5.19 -4.97
C VAL A 177 -28.86 -5.02 -3.62
N ALA A 178 -28.26 -4.26 -2.70
CA ALA A 178 -28.85 -3.93 -1.41
C ALA A 178 -30.01 -2.93 -1.51
N SER A 179 -30.23 -2.31 -2.68
CA SER A 179 -31.35 -1.38 -2.86
C SER A 179 -32.67 -2.14 -2.98
N THR A 180 -33.63 -1.78 -2.11
CA THR A 180 -34.96 -2.44 -2.02
C THR A 180 -35.71 -2.41 -3.35
N SER A 181 -35.59 -1.32 -4.12
CA SER A 181 -36.24 -1.14 -5.41
C SER A 181 -35.74 -2.10 -6.50
N PHE A 182 -34.43 -2.42 -6.49
CA PHE A 182 -33.84 -3.34 -7.46
C PHE A 182 -34.25 -4.79 -7.18
N VAL A 183 -34.29 -5.17 -5.90
CA VAL A 183 -34.72 -6.51 -5.48
C VAL A 183 -36.21 -6.73 -5.77
N GLU A 184 -37.07 -5.74 -5.46
CA GLU A 184 -38.51 -5.82 -5.78
C GLU A 184 -38.78 -5.90 -7.28
N TYR A 185 -38.01 -5.19 -8.11
CA TYR A 185 -38.13 -5.27 -9.57
C TYR A 185 -37.86 -6.69 -10.09
N LEU A 186 -36.82 -7.34 -9.58
CA LEU A 186 -36.43 -8.69 -9.99
C LEU A 186 -37.41 -9.77 -9.49
N GLN A 187 -37.96 -9.63 -8.29
CA GLN A 187 -38.89 -10.60 -7.71
C GLN A 187 -40.26 -10.65 -8.43
N ARG A 188 -40.59 -9.66 -9.26
CA ARG A 188 -41.84 -9.67 -10.07
C ARG A 188 -41.84 -10.72 -11.19
N VAL A 189 -40.68 -11.31 -11.50
CA VAL A 189 -40.53 -12.30 -12.58
C VAL A 189 -40.27 -13.69 -12.00
N GLU A 190 -41.24 -14.28 -11.28
CA GLU A 190 -41.07 -15.66 -10.77
C GLU A 190 -41.16 -16.71 -11.89
N PRO A 191 -40.37 -17.80 -11.83
CA PRO A 191 -39.37 -18.17 -10.81
C PRO A 191 -37.96 -17.60 -11.04
N LEU A 192 -37.69 -17.00 -12.21
CA LEU A 192 -36.37 -16.51 -12.64
C LEU A 192 -35.80 -15.42 -11.72
N GLY A 193 -36.65 -14.59 -11.11
CA GLY A 193 -36.28 -13.47 -10.25
C GLY A 193 -35.48 -13.90 -9.02
N SER A 194 -35.90 -14.98 -8.37
CA SER A 194 -35.20 -15.53 -7.19
C SER A 194 -33.78 -16.01 -7.53
N LEU A 195 -33.61 -16.66 -8.68
CA LEU A 195 -32.32 -17.14 -9.18
C LEU A 195 -31.39 -15.97 -9.54
N ILE A 196 -31.94 -14.92 -10.17
CA ILE A 196 -31.18 -13.72 -10.56
C ILE A 196 -30.71 -12.96 -9.31
N VAL A 197 -31.55 -12.83 -8.28
CA VAL A 197 -31.16 -12.19 -7.01
C VAL A 197 -30.01 -12.95 -6.35
N LEU A 198 -30.08 -14.29 -6.27
CA LEU A 198 -29.00 -15.13 -5.72
C LEU A 198 -27.67 -14.94 -6.48
N LEU A 199 -27.73 -14.94 -7.82
CA LEU A 199 -26.56 -14.72 -8.68
C LEU A 199 -25.96 -13.32 -8.47
N THR A 200 -26.81 -12.29 -8.43
CA THR A 200 -26.36 -10.90 -8.29
C THR A 200 -25.81 -10.63 -6.90
N GLN A 201 -26.34 -11.26 -5.84
CA GLN A 201 -25.81 -11.18 -4.49
C GLN A 201 -24.47 -11.91 -4.33
N SER A 202 -24.24 -12.96 -5.13
CA SER A 202 -22.98 -13.72 -5.13
C SER A 202 -21.87 -13.07 -5.98
N MET A 203 -22.24 -12.29 -7.00
CA MET A 203 -21.32 -11.63 -7.94
C MET A 203 -20.21 -10.77 -7.30
N PRO A 204 -20.49 -9.89 -6.32
CA PRO A 204 -19.46 -9.10 -5.65
C PRO A 204 -18.40 -9.97 -4.98
N TYR A 205 -18.81 -11.08 -4.34
CA TYR A 205 -17.88 -12.02 -3.72
C TYR A 205 -17.03 -12.74 -4.76
N LEU A 206 -17.62 -13.19 -5.87
CA LEU A 206 -16.88 -13.81 -6.97
C LEU A 206 -15.86 -12.85 -7.60
N LEU A 207 -16.21 -11.57 -7.74
CA LEU A 207 -15.29 -10.54 -8.21
C LEU A 207 -14.12 -10.35 -7.26
N VAL A 208 -14.37 -10.29 -5.95
CA VAL A 208 -13.31 -10.15 -4.94
C VAL A 208 -12.41 -11.39 -4.93
N ILE A 209 -12.99 -12.59 -4.93
CA ILE A 209 -12.24 -13.86 -5.01
C ILE A 209 -11.40 -13.91 -6.29
N GLY A 210 -11.99 -13.53 -7.43
CA GLY A 210 -11.30 -13.47 -8.72
C GLY A 210 -10.16 -12.46 -8.73
N ALA A 211 -10.37 -11.27 -8.14
CA ALA A 211 -9.34 -10.24 -8.02
C ALA A 211 -8.17 -10.70 -7.15
N PHE A 212 -8.44 -11.29 -5.99
CA PHE A 212 -7.39 -11.83 -5.12
C PHE A 212 -6.69 -13.04 -5.73
N SER A 213 -7.42 -13.90 -6.45
CA SER A 213 -6.83 -15.04 -7.17
C SER A 213 -5.93 -14.59 -8.32
N PHE A 214 -6.37 -13.59 -9.09
CA PHE A 214 -5.55 -12.94 -10.12
C PHE A 214 -4.30 -12.35 -9.49
N LEU A 215 -4.44 -11.55 -8.43
CA LEU A 215 -3.33 -10.98 -7.66
C LEU A 215 -2.32 -12.05 -7.23
N TYR A 216 -2.80 -13.15 -6.66
CA TYR A 216 -1.95 -14.25 -6.20
C TYR A 216 -1.24 -14.96 -7.35
N ALA A 217 -1.91 -15.18 -8.48
CA ALA A 217 -1.30 -15.77 -9.66
C ALA A 217 -0.29 -14.83 -10.36
N PHE A 218 -0.52 -13.51 -10.27
CA PHE A 218 0.27 -12.48 -10.94
C PHE A 218 1.43 -11.94 -10.10
N ILE A 219 1.44 -12.18 -8.78
CA ILE A 219 2.55 -11.91 -7.87
C ILE A 219 3.24 -13.25 -7.52
N PRO A 220 4.15 -13.76 -8.38
CA PRO A 220 4.95 -14.95 -8.08
C PRO A 220 6.15 -14.63 -7.20
#